data_AF-A0A183F6S4-F1
#
_entry.id   AF-A0A183F6S4-F1
#
_cell.length_a   1.000
_cell.length_b   1.000
_cell.length_c   1.000
_cell.angle_alpha   90.00
_cell.angle_beta   90.00
_cell.angle_gamma   90.00
#
_symmetry.space_group_name_H-M   'P 1'
#
loop_
_entity.id
_entity.type
_entity.pdbx_description
1 polymer ?
#
loop_
_entity_poly.entity_id
_entity_poly.type
_entity_poly.pdbx_seq_one_letter_code
_entity_poly.pdbx_strand_id
1 'polypeptide(L)'
;MFMKNGQISDAPFSLNGTSISECSNYVYLGREVEMADDLAQELVRTKRAAWRAFKSVEEVVVKKSKNVRLRAHLFSSTLLPALTRY
;
A
#
# COMPACT_ATOMS: atom_id res chain seq x y z
N MET A 1 5.12 -8.73 21.30
CA MET A 1 5.01 -7.28 21.15
C MET A 1 4.09 -7.01 19.97
N PHE A 2 3.14 -6.10 20.09
CA PHE A 2 2.26 -5.68 19.00
C PHE A 2 2.44 -4.17 18.79
N MET A 3 2.22 -3.73 17.55
CA MET A 3 2.28 -2.32 17.21
C MET A 3 0.86 -1.77 17.14
N LYS A 4 0.59 -0.69 17.87
CA LYS A 4 -0.72 -0.03 17.89
C LYS A 4 -0.77 1.08 16.84
N ASN A 5 -1.90 1.20 16.14
CA ASN A 5 -2.18 2.34 15.26
C ASN A 5 -3.34 3.17 15.82
N GLY A 6 -3.58 4.36 15.26
CA GLY A 6 -4.68 5.24 15.67
C GLY A 6 -6.09 4.71 15.36
N GLN A 7 -6.21 3.55 14.71
CA GLN A 7 -7.48 2.89 14.38
C GLN A 7 -7.82 1.74 15.33
N ILE A 8 -6.85 1.28 16.13
CA ILE A 8 -7.01 0.18 17.08
C ILE A 8 -7.51 0.76 18.42
N SER A 9 -8.56 0.14 18.95
CA SER A 9 -9.12 0.47 20.27
C SER A 9 -8.06 0.35 21.38
N ASP A 10 -8.15 1.18 22.42
CA ASP A 10 -7.28 1.14 23.61
C ASP A 10 -7.44 -0.15 24.45
N ALA A 11 -8.24 -1.11 23.99
CA ALA A 11 -8.45 -2.38 24.67
C ALA A 11 -7.17 -3.24 24.71
N PRO A 12 -6.90 -3.96 25.81
CA PRO A 12 -5.80 -4.91 25.90
C PRO A 12 -5.91 -6.01 24.83
N PHE A 13 -4.85 -6.20 24.05
CA PHE A 13 -4.78 -7.28 23.05
C PHE A 13 -4.09 -8.51 23.66
N SER A 14 -4.71 -9.69 23.51
CA SER A 14 -4.13 -10.96 23.93
C SER A 14 -4.08 -11.97 22.78
N LEU A 15 -3.01 -12.73 22.71
CA LEU A 15 -2.86 -13.86 21.79
C LEU A 15 -2.73 -15.12 22.64
N ASN A 16 -3.61 -16.11 22.40
CA ASN A 16 -3.65 -17.37 23.15
C ASN A 16 -3.72 -17.15 24.68
N GLY A 17 -4.47 -16.15 25.13
CA GLY A 17 -4.62 -15.81 26.55
C GLY A 17 -3.42 -15.11 27.19
N THR A 18 -2.37 -14.79 26.42
CA THR A 18 -1.22 -14.01 26.89
C THR A 18 -1.35 -12.56 26.43
N SER A 19 -1.32 -11.60 27.35
CA SER A 19 -1.31 -10.17 27.04
C SER A 19 -0.06 -9.79 26.24
N ILE A 20 -0.24 -9.17 25.09
CA ILE A 20 0.88 -8.73 24.26
C ILE A 20 1.22 -7.29 24.63
N SER A 21 2.50 -7.02 24.86
CA SER A 21 3.00 -5.66 25.10
C SER A 21 2.96 -4.81 23.83
N GLU A 22 2.62 -3.53 23.96
CA GLU A 22 2.66 -2.53 22.89
C GLU A 22 4.11 -2.05 22.62
N CYS A 23 4.46 -1.79 21.37
CA CYS A 23 5.68 -1.08 20.96
C CYS A 23 5.41 0.03 19.95
N SER A 24 6.19 1.12 20.06
CA SER A 24 6.17 2.26 19.12
C SER A 24 6.99 2.00 17.86
N ASN A 25 8.11 1.29 17.98
CA ASN A 25 9.00 0.92 16.89
C ASN A 25 9.43 -0.55 17.00
N TYR A 26 9.75 -1.16 15.86
CA TYR A 26 10.30 -2.51 15.79
C TYR A 26 11.25 -2.63 14.59
N VAL A 27 12.39 -3.33 14.77
CA VAL A 27 13.33 -3.58 13.68
C VAL A 27 12.99 -4.89 13.00
N TYR A 28 12.42 -4.83 11.80
CA TYR A 28 12.14 -5.99 10.96
C TYR A 28 13.16 -6.08 9.82
N LEU A 29 13.88 -7.19 9.74
CA LEU A 29 14.88 -7.45 8.68
C LEU A 29 15.92 -6.31 8.52
N GLY A 30 16.35 -5.71 9.63
CA GLY A 30 17.32 -4.61 9.62
C GLY A 30 16.75 -3.25 9.22
N ARG A 31 15.43 -3.12 9.08
CA ARG A 31 14.75 -1.83 8.91
C ARG A 31 13.93 -1.52 10.14
N GLU A 32 14.12 -0.31 10.67
CA GLU A 32 13.22 0.22 11.70
C GLU A 32 11.86 0.51 11.07
N VAL A 33 10.82 -0.06 11.67
CA VAL A 33 9.42 0.12 11.31
C VAL A 33 8.79 0.88 12.48
N GLU A 34 8.29 2.08 12.19
CA GLU A 34 7.55 2.91 13.14
C GLU A 34 6.09 2.98 12.68
N MET A 35 5.13 2.92 13.61
CA MET A 35 3.71 3.06 13.26
C MET A 35 3.29 4.48 12.86
N ALA A 36 4.17 5.46 13.11
CA ALA A 36 3.97 6.85 12.69
C ALA A 36 4.22 7.06 11.20
N ASP A 37 4.78 6.06 10.47
CA ASP A 37 4.64 5.99 9.00
C ASP A 37 3.14 5.77 8.73
N ASP A 38 2.40 6.89 8.73
CA ASP A 38 0.95 6.93 8.72
C ASP A 38 0.43 6.09 7.56
N LEU A 39 -0.68 5.38 7.76
CA LEU A 39 -1.44 4.76 6.68
C LEU A 39 -1.68 5.77 5.54
N ALA A 40 -1.82 7.07 5.87
CA ALA A 40 -1.85 8.14 4.89
C ALA A 40 -0.58 8.21 4.02
N GLN A 41 0.60 8.04 4.60
CA GLN A 41 1.87 8.05 3.89
C GLN A 41 2.01 6.83 2.97
N GLU A 42 1.62 5.64 3.42
CA GLU A 42 1.57 4.44 2.57
C GLU A 42 0.55 4.60 1.43
N LEU A 43 -0.62 5.16 1.71
CA LEU A 43 -1.63 5.46 0.69
C LEU A 43 -1.13 6.50 -0.33
N VAL A 44 -0.34 7.49 0.10
CA VAL A 44 0.29 8.45 -0.81
C VAL A 44 1.37 7.76 -1.66
N ARG A 45 2.17 6.86 -1.08
CA ARG A 45 3.20 6.08 -1.80
C ARG A 45 2.56 5.19 -2.88
N THR A 46 1.50 4.45 -2.54
CA THR A 46 0.79 3.57 -3.49
C THR A 46 0.09 4.36 -4.59
N LYS A 47 -0.62 5.45 -4.25
CA LYS A 47 -1.22 6.37 -5.25
C LYS A 47 -0.16 6.93 -6.20
N ARG A 48 1.01 7.33 -5.69
CA ARG A 48 2.10 7.87 -6.51
C ARG A 48 2.72 6.81 -7.43
N ALA A 49 2.87 5.58 -6.94
CA ALA A 49 3.33 4.46 -7.74
C ALA A 49 2.33 4.10 -8.85
N ALA A 50 1.05 4.00 -8.52
CA ALA A 50 -0.03 3.76 -9.47
C ALA A 50 -0.11 4.87 -10.53
N TRP A 51 0.01 6.14 -10.13
CA TRP A 51 0.04 7.27 -11.07
C TRP A 51 1.24 7.21 -12.03
N ARG A 52 2.43 6.86 -11.53
CA ARG A 52 3.62 6.69 -12.39
C ARG A 52 3.45 5.57 -13.39
N ALA A 53 2.90 4.42 -12.96
CA ALA A 53 2.59 3.30 -13.84
C ALA A 53 1.52 3.68 -14.88
N PHE A 54 0.53 4.50 -14.51
CA PHE A 54 -0.45 5.02 -15.44
C PHE A 54 0.19 5.93 -16.49
N LYS A 55 1.03 6.88 -16.09
CA LYS A 55 1.68 7.82 -17.02
C LYS A 55 2.57 7.11 -18.04
N SER A 56 3.29 6.06 -17.65
CA SER A 56 4.11 5.29 -18.60
C SER A 56 3.26 4.52 -19.61
N VAL A 57 2.15 3.92 -19.17
CA VAL A 57 1.19 3.23 -20.05
C VAL A 57 0.46 4.22 -20.96
N GLU A 58 0.03 5.37 -20.42
CA GLU A 58 -0.62 6.44 -21.17
C GLU A 58 0.30 6.94 -22.29
N GLU A 59 1.57 7.20 -21.99
CA GLU A 59 2.54 7.64 -22.99
C GLU A 59 2.72 6.62 -24.12
N VAL A 60 2.83 5.33 -23.77
CA VAL A 60 3.02 4.26 -24.75
C VAL A 60 1.76 4.02 -25.59
N VAL A 61 0.58 4.05 -24.97
CA VAL A 61 -0.66 3.56 -25.59
C VAL A 61 -1.51 4.69 -26.15
N VAL A 62 -1.68 5.83 -25.44
CA VAL A 62 -2.54 6.93 -25.90
C VAL A 62 -1.89 7.70 -27.05
N LYS A 63 -0.56 7.91 -27.03
CA LYS A 63 0.14 8.58 -28.13
C LYS A 63 0.28 7.70 -29.39
N LYS A 64 0.32 6.36 -29.25
CA LYS A 64 0.57 5.44 -30.38
C LYS A 64 -0.64 4.63 -30.85
N SER A 65 -1.68 4.48 -30.03
CA SER A 65 -2.77 3.54 -30.31
C SER A 65 -4.15 4.17 -30.10
N LYS A 66 -4.94 4.22 -31.18
CA LYS A 66 -6.37 4.61 -31.12
C LYS A 66 -7.27 3.49 -30.57
N ASN A 67 -6.77 2.26 -30.39
CA ASN A 67 -7.60 1.12 -30.04
C ASN A 67 -8.05 1.15 -28.57
N VAL A 68 -9.36 1.23 -28.34
CA VAL A 68 -9.97 1.31 -27.00
C VAL A 68 -9.85 -0.01 -26.23
N ARG A 69 -9.92 -1.15 -26.92
CA ARG A 69 -9.88 -2.48 -26.28
C ARG A 69 -8.48 -2.79 -25.72
N LEU A 70 -7.42 -2.42 -26.45
CA LEU A 70 -6.04 -2.51 -25.96
C LEU A 70 -5.79 -1.62 -24.74
N ARG A 71 -6.35 -0.40 -24.73
CA ARG A 71 -6.28 0.52 -23.59
C ARG A 71 -6.94 -0.07 -22.33
N ALA A 72 -8.12 -0.64 -22.47
CA ALA A 72 -8.82 -1.29 -21.36
C ALA A 72 -8.05 -2.50 -20.82
N HIS A 73 -7.48 -3.34 -21.69
CA HIS A 73 -6.71 -4.50 -21.25
C HIS A 73 -5.45 -4.11 -20.47
N LEU A 74 -4.70 -3.10 -20.95
CA LEU A 74 -3.51 -2.59 -20.26
C LEU A 74 -3.85 -1.95 -18.91
N PHE A 75 -4.97 -1.24 -18.81
CA PHE A 75 -5.46 -0.71 -17.54
C PHE A 75 -5.66 -1.85 -16.54
N SER A 76 -6.36 -2.91 -16.94
CA SER A 76 -6.66 -4.04 -16.07
C SER A 76 -5.42 -4.85 -15.67
N SER A 77 -4.43 -5.00 -16.56
CA SER A 77 -3.23 -5.80 -16.27
C SER A 77 -2.17 -5.09 -15.44
N THR A 78 -2.17 -3.75 -15.41
CA THR A 78 -1.03 -2.98 -14.87
C THR A 78 -1.43 -2.05 -13.73
N LEU A 79 -2.61 -1.42 -13.81
CA LEU A 79 -3.05 -0.45 -12.80
C LEU A 79 -3.86 -1.08 -11.68
N LEU A 80 -4.77 -2.00 -11.99
CA LEU A 80 -5.53 -2.70 -10.96
C LEU A 80 -4.60 -3.41 -9.97
N PRO A 81 -3.56 -4.17 -10.40
CA PRO A 81 -2.65 -4.83 -9.45
C PRO A 81 -1.78 -3.86 -8.65
N ALA A 82 -1.54 -2.65 -9.14
CA ALA A 82 -0.80 -1.62 -8.40
C ALA A 82 -1.66 -0.96 -7.30
N LEU A 83 -2.99 -1.02 -7.43
CA LEU A 83 -3.94 -0.42 -6.50
C LEU A 83 -4.49 -1.41 -5.47
N THR A 84 -4.49 -2.71 -5.76
CA THR A 84 -5.01 -3.76 -4.87
C THR A 84 -3.96 -4.48 -4.02
N ARG A 85 -2.70 -4.04 -4.04
CA ARG A 85 -1.68 -4.52 -3.08
C ARG A 85 -1.92 -3.89 -1.71
N TYR A 86 -2.87 -4.45 -0.98
CA TYR A 86 -3.06 -4.31 0.46
C TYR A 86 -3.18 -5.70 1.07
#